data_AF-A0A955GJI3-F1
#
_entry.id   AF-A0A955GJI3-F1
#
_cell.length_a   1.000
_cell.length_b   1.000
_cell.length_c   1.000
_cell.angle_alpha   90.00
_cell.angle_beta   90.00
_cell.angle_gamma   90.00
#
_symmetry.space_group_name_H-M   'P 1'
#
loop_
_entity.id
_entity.type
_entity.pdbx_description
1 polymer ?
#
loop_
_entity_poly.entity_id
_entity_poly.type
_entity_poly.pdbx_seq_one_letter_code
_entity_poly.pdbx_strand_id
1 'polypeptide(L)'
;MEIGNWYVNPELQLEEIERRRRAAHEWATSIHKVVEKTNDVEAQDLLNGVLSGIAVGLPDPERHLIPVQGPEQPTVVLVPLFADDADINDTTRLIMNPNSSQAARYTENRPGRIYFNAEIELSPLLKGILMLHEAKHAEIYEANRFREGTELDHWHEEVATFEFEFRLLQELCGKQYKDLMEKEVQRFIEEYDDKDGRGGTLPEPRSIDMTVVDEVFGVINSERERHLRNSIVWMDITFRMFDKIYPDTSGRDKAKFLRQLYTQ
;
A
#
# COMPACT_ATOMS: atom_id res chain seq x y z
N MET A 1 -18.12 -31.22 -19.11
CA MET A 1 -17.22 -30.34 -18.36
C MET A 1 -17.67 -30.44 -16.93
N GLU A 2 -16.93 -31.19 -16.11
CA GLU A 2 -17.32 -31.50 -14.74
C GLU A 2 -17.17 -30.25 -13.88
N ILE A 3 -18.23 -29.95 -13.12
CA ILE A 3 -18.29 -28.86 -12.15
C ILE A 3 -17.32 -29.23 -11.04
N GLY A 4 -16.21 -28.50 -10.93
CA GLY A 4 -15.25 -28.68 -9.85
C GLY A 4 -15.94 -28.33 -8.52
N ASN A 5 -16.21 -29.34 -7.69
CA ASN A 5 -16.58 -29.12 -6.30
C ASN A 5 -15.41 -28.42 -5.61
N TRP A 6 -15.57 -27.12 -5.34
CA TRP A 6 -14.62 -26.34 -4.55
C TRP A 6 -14.52 -26.96 -3.15
N TYR A 7 -13.33 -27.47 -2.83
CA TYR A 7 -13.05 -28.11 -1.55
C TYR A 7 -13.02 -27.03 -0.46
N VAL A 8 -14.17 -26.71 0.13
CA VAL A 8 -14.20 -26.08 1.45
C VAL A 8 -13.61 -27.14 2.38
N ASN A 9 -12.44 -26.86 2.97
CA ASN A 9 -11.91 -27.75 4.01
C ASN A 9 -13.02 -27.94 5.06
N PRO A 10 -13.57 -29.15 5.23
CA PRO A 10 -14.72 -29.39 6.12
C PRO A 10 -14.43 -29.05 7.59
N GLU A 11 -13.16 -28.89 7.94
CA GLU A 11 -12.69 -28.55 9.28
C GLU A 11 -12.61 -27.04 9.55
N LEU A 12 -12.68 -26.20 8.51
CA LEU A 12 -12.72 -24.75 8.70
C LEU A 12 -14.10 -24.34 9.23
N GLN A 13 -14.11 -23.87 10.47
CA GLN A 13 -15.34 -23.46 11.13
C GLN A 13 -15.96 -22.27 10.39
N LEU A 14 -17.27 -22.32 10.13
CA LEU A 14 -18.04 -21.25 9.47
C LEU A 14 -17.79 -19.87 10.10
N GLU A 15 -17.52 -19.83 11.40
CA GLU A 15 -17.22 -18.61 12.14
C GLU A 15 -15.94 -17.92 11.64
N GLU A 16 -14.90 -18.68 11.33
CA GLU A 16 -13.61 -18.17 10.86
C GLU A 16 -13.71 -17.61 9.44
N ILE A 17 -14.48 -18.30 8.59
CA ILE A 17 -14.82 -17.82 7.24
C ILE A 17 -15.51 -16.45 7.34
N GLU A 18 -16.53 -16.35 8.20
CA GLU A 18 -17.31 -15.12 8.32
C GLU A 18 -16.51 -13.99 8.96
N ARG A 19 -15.59 -14.30 9.89
CA ARG A 19 -14.63 -13.35 10.46
C ARG A 19 -13.77 -12.70 9.37
N ARG A 20 -13.19 -13.50 8.47
CA ARG A 20 -12.38 -13.02 7.34
C ARG A 20 -13.19 -12.19 6.34
N ARG A 21 -14.42 -12.62 6.03
CA ARG A 21 -15.32 -11.86 5.16
C ARG A 21 -15.64 -10.48 5.72
N ARG A 22 -15.92 -10.38 7.02
CA ARG A 22 -16.16 -9.08 7.68
C ARG A 22 -14.93 -8.17 7.58
N ALA A 23 -13.74 -8.69 7.85
CA ALA A 23 -12.50 -7.91 7.73
C ALA A 23 -12.26 -7.42 6.30
N ALA A 24 -12.41 -8.29 5.30
CA ALA A 24 -12.28 -7.91 3.89
C ALA A 24 -13.30 -6.84 3.50
N HIS A 25 -14.56 -6.97 3.96
CA HIS A 25 -15.61 -5.99 3.69
C HIS A 25 -15.33 -4.62 4.35
N GLU A 26 -14.78 -4.59 5.56
CA GLU A 26 -14.39 -3.36 6.25
C GLU A 26 -13.30 -2.60 5.48
N TRP A 27 -12.27 -3.32 5.04
CA TRP A 27 -11.18 -2.75 4.24
C TRP A 27 -11.67 -2.33 2.85
N ALA A 28 -12.54 -3.11 2.20
CA ALA A 28 -13.16 -2.70 0.94
C ALA A 28 -14.00 -1.43 1.10
N THR A 29 -14.78 -1.31 2.18
CA THR A 29 -15.55 -0.10 2.50
C THR A 29 -14.64 1.12 2.70
N SER A 30 -13.44 0.90 3.23
CA SER A 30 -12.43 1.95 3.40
C SER A 30 -11.91 2.49 2.07
N ILE A 31 -11.78 1.63 1.05
CA ILE A 31 -11.42 2.03 -0.32
C ILE A 31 -12.50 2.94 -0.92
N HIS A 32 -13.78 2.54 -0.80
CA HIS A 32 -14.90 3.35 -1.28
C HIS A 32 -14.85 4.78 -0.72
N LYS A 33 -14.56 4.93 0.58
CA LYS A 33 -14.44 6.25 1.22
C LYS A 33 -13.35 7.11 0.62
N VAL A 34 -12.21 6.52 0.24
CA VAL A 34 -11.10 7.26 -0.41
C VAL A 34 -11.51 7.69 -1.81
N VAL A 35 -12.08 6.77 -2.60
CA VAL A 35 -12.55 7.07 -3.97
C VAL A 35 -13.60 8.18 -3.98
N GLU A 36 -14.60 8.10 -3.10
CA GLU A 36 -15.66 9.12 -2.99
C GLU A 36 -15.12 10.50 -2.60
N LYS A 37 -14.12 10.55 -1.72
CA LYS A 37 -13.55 11.82 -1.24
C LYS A 37 -12.59 12.46 -2.23
N THR A 38 -11.85 11.65 -2.98
CA THR A 38 -10.86 12.13 -3.95
C THR A 38 -11.47 12.39 -5.33
N ASN A 39 -12.54 11.68 -5.71
CA ASN A 39 -13.04 11.61 -7.07
C ASN A 39 -11.94 11.27 -8.10
N ASP A 40 -10.95 10.50 -7.66
CA ASP A 40 -9.79 10.12 -8.47
C ASP A 40 -10.18 9.05 -9.49
N VAL A 41 -9.96 9.33 -10.79
CA VAL A 41 -10.36 8.42 -11.88
C VAL A 41 -9.61 7.09 -11.78
N GLU A 42 -8.31 7.11 -11.49
CA GLU A 42 -7.51 5.89 -11.40
C GLU A 42 -7.90 5.05 -10.18
N ALA A 43 -8.17 5.68 -9.03
CA ALA A 43 -8.67 4.95 -7.87
C ALA A 43 -10.07 4.36 -8.11
N GLN A 44 -10.92 5.07 -8.85
CA GLN A 44 -12.23 4.57 -9.27
C GLN A 44 -12.10 3.38 -10.23
N ASP A 45 -11.13 3.39 -11.12
CA ASP A 45 -10.83 2.30 -12.05
C ASP A 45 -10.28 1.07 -11.31
N LEU A 46 -9.37 1.25 -10.35
CA LEU A 46 -8.91 0.17 -9.46
C LEU A 46 -10.06 -0.44 -8.67
N LEU A 47 -10.96 0.40 -8.12
CA LEU A 47 -12.16 -0.06 -7.41
C LEU A 47 -13.09 -0.87 -8.32
N ASN A 48 -13.34 -0.40 -9.54
CA ASN A 48 -14.27 -1.04 -10.48
C ASN A 48 -13.66 -2.22 -11.25
N GLY A 49 -12.35 -2.26 -11.42
CA GLY A 49 -11.63 -3.29 -12.16
C GLY A 49 -11.03 -4.34 -11.24
N VAL A 50 -9.95 -3.97 -10.57
CA VAL A 50 -9.16 -4.87 -9.72
C VAL A 50 -9.98 -5.39 -8.54
N LEU A 51 -10.86 -4.54 -7.99
CA LEU A 51 -11.58 -4.81 -6.75
C LEU A 51 -13.04 -5.24 -6.95
N SER A 52 -13.61 -5.18 -8.16
CA SER A 52 -14.99 -5.63 -8.41
C SER A 52 -15.16 -7.14 -8.47
N GLY A 53 -14.05 -7.87 -8.68
CA GLY A 53 -13.96 -9.33 -8.69
C GLY A 53 -13.28 -9.93 -7.47
N ILE A 54 -13.27 -9.24 -6.33
CA ILE A 54 -12.59 -9.71 -5.11
C ILE A 54 -13.11 -11.08 -4.70
N ALA A 55 -12.16 -12.00 -4.50
CA ALA A 55 -12.40 -13.13 -3.63
C ALA A 55 -11.81 -12.87 -2.23
N VAL A 56 -12.38 -13.50 -1.21
CA VAL A 56 -11.73 -13.59 0.11
C VAL A 56 -10.98 -14.91 0.14
N GLY A 57 -9.75 -14.92 0.63
CA GLY A 57 -8.89 -16.10 0.70
C GLY A 57 -8.40 -16.41 2.11
N LEU A 58 -7.86 -17.61 2.28
CA LEU A 58 -7.14 -18.03 3.48
C LEU A 58 -5.62 -17.90 3.28
N PRO A 59 -4.86 -17.61 4.34
CA PRO A 59 -3.42 -17.75 4.31
C PRO A 59 -3.06 -19.24 4.25
N ASP A 60 -2.25 -19.60 3.26
CA ASP A 60 -1.92 -21.00 3.00
C ASP A 60 -0.39 -21.23 3.08
N PRO A 61 0.08 -22.18 3.91
CA PRO A 61 1.48 -22.58 3.99
C PRO A 61 1.99 -23.27 2.71
N GLU A 62 1.15 -24.07 2.03
CA GLU A 62 1.43 -24.80 0.78
C GLU A 62 1.07 -24.01 -0.48
N ARG A 63 0.69 -22.73 -0.33
CA ARG A 63 0.47 -21.77 -1.42
C ARG A 63 -0.81 -21.98 -2.23
N HIS A 64 -1.75 -22.82 -1.82
CA HIS A 64 -3.03 -22.86 -2.49
C HIS A 64 -3.87 -21.61 -2.16
N LEU A 65 -4.85 -21.36 -3.01
CA LEU A 65 -5.81 -20.29 -2.87
C LEU A 65 -7.11 -21.00 -2.51
N ILE A 66 -7.61 -20.77 -1.30
CA ILE A 66 -8.94 -21.26 -0.92
C ILE A 66 -9.86 -20.04 -0.98
N PRO A 67 -10.44 -19.72 -2.16
CA PRO A 67 -11.44 -18.68 -2.24
C PRO A 67 -12.62 -19.11 -1.38
N VAL A 68 -12.93 -18.30 -0.37
CA VAL A 68 -14.03 -18.53 0.56
C VAL A 68 -15.31 -17.83 0.09
N GLN A 69 -15.18 -16.86 -0.82
CA GLN A 69 -16.25 -16.15 -1.52
C GLN A 69 -15.63 -15.46 -2.74
N GLY A 70 -16.34 -15.35 -3.87
CA GLY A 70 -15.89 -14.57 -5.04
C GLY A 70 -16.31 -15.20 -6.37
N PRO A 71 -15.97 -14.59 -7.51
CA PRO A 71 -16.10 -15.21 -8.83
C PRO A 71 -15.16 -16.43 -8.95
N GLU A 72 -15.45 -17.35 -9.88
CA GLU A 72 -14.61 -18.55 -10.11
C GLU A 72 -13.17 -18.22 -10.51
N GLN A 73 -12.96 -17.06 -11.13
CA GLN A 73 -11.65 -16.56 -11.56
C GLN A 73 -11.48 -15.12 -11.06
N PRO A 74 -11.13 -14.93 -9.77
CA PRO A 74 -10.91 -13.60 -9.23
C PRO A 74 -9.59 -13.02 -9.74
N THR A 75 -9.61 -11.75 -10.15
CA THR A 75 -8.39 -11.02 -10.52
C THR A 75 -7.52 -10.75 -9.29
N VAL A 76 -8.16 -10.47 -8.16
CA VAL A 76 -7.49 -10.26 -6.87
C VAL A 76 -8.23 -10.99 -5.75
N VAL A 77 -7.46 -11.53 -4.84
CA VAL A 77 -7.93 -12.15 -3.61
C VAL A 77 -7.39 -11.38 -2.41
N LEU A 78 -8.33 -10.90 -1.60
CA LEU A 78 -8.05 -10.32 -0.31
C LEU A 78 -7.80 -11.45 0.69
N VAL A 79 -6.65 -11.42 1.35
CA VAL A 79 -6.26 -12.40 2.38
C VAL A 79 -6.11 -11.67 3.71
N PRO A 80 -7.21 -11.50 4.48
CA PRO A 80 -7.15 -10.94 5.81
C PRO A 80 -6.33 -11.86 6.70
N LEU A 81 -5.43 -11.31 7.50
CA LEU A 81 -4.58 -12.03 8.45
C LEU A 81 -4.95 -11.68 9.88
N PHE A 82 -5.01 -12.69 10.73
CA PHE A 82 -5.25 -12.59 12.16
C PHE A 82 -4.03 -13.04 12.97
N ALA A 83 -4.00 -12.78 14.28
CA ALA A 83 -2.88 -13.13 15.14
C ALA A 83 -2.43 -14.61 15.03
N ASP A 84 -3.37 -15.53 14.83
CA ASP A 84 -3.13 -16.97 14.64
C ASP A 84 -2.50 -17.34 13.29
N ASP A 85 -2.48 -16.41 12.32
CA ASP A 85 -1.85 -16.60 11.01
C ASP A 85 -0.37 -16.19 10.97
N ALA A 86 0.15 -15.58 12.04
CA ALA A 86 1.45 -14.90 12.04
C ALA A 86 2.61 -15.79 11.58
N ASP A 87 2.61 -17.07 11.95
CA ASP A 87 3.73 -17.99 11.70
C ASP A 87 3.56 -18.91 10.49
N ILE A 88 2.55 -18.69 9.63
CA ILE A 88 2.30 -19.53 8.45
C ILE A 88 3.46 -19.46 7.44
N ASN A 89 3.97 -18.26 7.14
CA ASN A 89 5.12 -18.04 6.27
C ASN A 89 5.78 -16.66 6.52
N ASP A 90 6.85 -16.35 5.79
CA ASP A 90 7.59 -15.09 5.98
C ASP A 90 6.75 -13.85 5.64
N THR A 91 5.82 -13.92 4.67
CA THR A 91 4.92 -12.81 4.33
C THR A 91 3.95 -12.54 5.48
N THR A 92 3.32 -13.57 6.04
CA THR A 92 2.41 -13.40 7.18
C THR A 92 3.18 -12.88 8.40
N ARG A 93 4.37 -13.41 8.67
CA ARG A 93 5.21 -12.96 9.78
C ARG A 93 5.59 -11.49 9.66
N LEU A 94 5.93 -11.04 8.45
CA LEU A 94 6.30 -9.66 8.17
C LEU A 94 5.14 -8.69 8.37
N ILE A 95 3.93 -9.02 7.89
CA ILE A 95 2.74 -8.17 8.02
C ILE A 95 2.23 -8.13 9.47
N MET A 96 2.31 -9.26 10.17
CA MET A 96 1.87 -9.39 11.56
C MET A 96 2.88 -8.87 12.58
N ASN A 97 4.15 -8.66 12.18
CA ASN A 97 5.17 -8.10 13.06
C ASN A 97 4.80 -6.66 13.47
N PRO A 98 4.62 -6.36 14.77
CA PRO A 98 4.26 -5.02 15.24
C PRO A 98 5.34 -3.96 14.97
N ASN A 99 6.59 -4.39 14.76
CA ASN A 99 7.71 -3.50 14.39
C ASN A 99 7.82 -3.28 12.87
N SER A 100 7.00 -3.97 12.07
CA SER A 100 6.97 -3.79 10.62
C SER A 100 6.08 -2.62 10.23
N SER A 101 6.56 -1.81 9.29
CA SER A 101 5.76 -0.78 8.64
C SER A 101 4.72 -1.35 7.66
N GLN A 102 4.77 -2.64 7.31
CA GLN A 102 3.85 -3.23 6.32
C GLN A 102 2.52 -3.64 6.95
N ALA A 103 1.43 -2.92 6.63
CA ALA A 103 0.07 -3.26 7.08
C ALA A 103 -0.72 -4.08 6.03
N ALA A 104 -0.36 -3.92 4.76
CA ALA A 104 -0.82 -4.71 3.64
C ALA A 104 0.37 -5.04 2.73
N ARG A 105 0.20 -6.00 1.82
CA ARG A 105 1.18 -6.39 0.81
C ARG A 105 0.58 -7.18 -0.33
N TYR A 106 0.85 -6.75 -1.55
CA TYR A 106 0.72 -7.53 -2.76
C TYR A 106 1.94 -8.47 -2.92
N THR A 107 1.68 -9.72 -3.30
CA THR A 107 2.74 -10.72 -3.48
C THR A 107 2.95 -11.07 -4.95
N GLU A 108 4.02 -10.56 -5.55
CA GLU A 108 4.38 -10.85 -6.96
C GLU A 108 4.67 -12.34 -7.23
N ASN A 109 5.20 -13.04 -6.23
CA ASN A 109 5.46 -14.48 -6.28
C ASN A 109 4.17 -15.33 -6.16
N ARG A 110 3.03 -14.69 -5.88
CA ARG A 110 1.68 -15.28 -5.87
C ARG A 110 0.70 -14.22 -6.40
N PRO A 111 0.76 -13.91 -7.70
CA PRO A 111 0.05 -12.77 -8.25
C PRO A 111 -1.45 -12.86 -8.00
N GLY A 112 -2.05 -11.69 -7.82
CA GLY A 112 -3.46 -11.56 -7.49
C GLY A 112 -3.80 -11.81 -6.02
N ARG A 113 -2.84 -11.71 -5.08
CA ARG A 113 -3.12 -11.79 -3.64
C ARG A 113 -2.67 -10.52 -2.92
N ILE A 114 -3.56 -9.97 -2.11
CA ILE A 114 -3.24 -8.88 -1.19
C ILE A 114 -3.46 -9.38 0.24
N TYR A 115 -2.36 -9.52 0.96
CA TYR A 115 -2.35 -9.89 2.37
C TYR A 115 -2.45 -8.62 3.22
N PHE A 116 -3.22 -8.62 4.30
CA PHE A 116 -3.30 -7.46 5.20
C PHE A 116 -3.63 -7.89 6.62
N ASN A 117 -3.13 -7.14 7.60
CA ASN A 117 -3.45 -7.38 9.01
C ASN A 117 -4.88 -6.92 9.30
N ALA A 118 -5.79 -7.86 9.56
CA ALA A 118 -7.20 -7.59 9.78
C ALA A 118 -7.47 -6.88 11.13
N GLU A 119 -6.58 -7.03 12.10
CA GLU A 119 -6.71 -6.51 13.47
C GLU A 119 -5.95 -5.20 13.68
N ILE A 120 -5.34 -4.64 12.63
CA ILE A 120 -4.57 -3.42 12.74
C ILE A 120 -5.45 -2.20 13.02
N GLU A 121 -5.08 -1.43 14.03
CA GLU A 121 -5.72 -0.18 14.40
C GLU A 121 -5.20 0.98 13.54
N LEU A 122 -5.84 1.15 12.38
CA LEU A 122 -5.63 2.27 11.45
C LEU A 122 -6.95 2.99 11.16
N SER A 123 -6.89 4.29 10.87
CA SER A 123 -8.06 5.04 10.37
C SER A 123 -8.59 4.43 9.06
N PRO A 124 -9.91 4.56 8.80
CA PRO A 124 -10.49 4.04 7.56
C PRO A 124 -9.85 4.62 6.30
N LEU A 125 -9.48 5.90 6.27
CA LEU A 125 -8.85 6.48 5.07
C LEU A 125 -7.47 5.87 4.82
N LEU A 126 -6.67 5.65 5.87
CA LEU A 126 -5.36 5.02 5.70
C LEU A 126 -5.49 3.57 5.23
N LYS A 127 -6.43 2.78 5.78
CA LYS A 127 -6.73 1.43 5.27
C LYS A 127 -7.07 1.45 3.78
N GLY A 128 -7.90 2.42 3.36
CA GLY A 128 -8.29 2.58 1.96
C GLY A 128 -7.12 2.93 1.05
N ILE A 129 -6.27 3.87 1.45
CA ILE A 129 -5.06 4.27 0.70
C ILE A 129 -4.11 3.09 0.54
N LEU A 130 -3.78 2.40 1.65
CA LEU A 130 -2.88 1.25 1.60
C LEU A 130 -3.44 0.13 0.72
N MET A 131 -4.75 -0.09 0.70
CA MET A 131 -5.31 -1.09 -0.21
C MET A 131 -5.29 -0.67 -1.67
N LEU A 132 -5.52 0.62 -1.96
CA LEU A 132 -5.39 1.13 -3.32
C LEU A 132 -3.93 1.06 -3.80
N HIS A 133 -2.97 1.30 -2.91
CA HIS A 133 -1.54 1.07 -3.15
C HIS A 133 -1.27 -0.37 -3.58
N GLU A 134 -1.71 -1.36 -2.81
CA GLU A 134 -1.52 -2.77 -3.17
C GLU A 134 -2.32 -3.17 -4.43
N ALA A 135 -3.50 -2.60 -4.65
CA ALA A 135 -4.27 -2.81 -5.86
C ALA A 135 -3.57 -2.25 -7.10
N LYS A 136 -2.82 -1.15 -6.96
CA LYS A 136 -2.00 -0.58 -8.03
C LYS A 136 -0.87 -1.51 -8.43
N HIS A 137 -0.19 -2.16 -7.47
CA HIS A 137 0.75 -3.24 -7.78
C HIS A 137 0.09 -4.39 -8.54
N ALA A 138 -1.12 -4.79 -8.13
CA ALA A 138 -1.86 -5.84 -8.83
C ALA A 138 -2.19 -5.48 -10.28
N GLU A 139 -2.61 -4.23 -10.55
CA GLU A 139 -2.88 -3.74 -11.90
C GLU A 139 -1.62 -3.75 -12.77
N ILE A 140 -0.52 -3.18 -12.27
CA ILE A 140 0.77 -3.13 -12.97
C ILE A 140 1.24 -4.55 -13.31
N TYR A 141 1.17 -5.46 -12.34
CA TYR A 141 1.54 -6.86 -12.54
C TYR A 141 0.70 -7.50 -13.65
N GLU A 142 -0.62 -7.37 -13.62
CA GLU A 142 -1.49 -7.97 -14.65
C GLU A 142 -1.20 -7.39 -16.05
N ALA A 143 -0.89 -6.10 -16.15
CA ALA A 143 -0.49 -5.47 -17.40
C ALA A 143 0.87 -5.99 -17.92
N ASN A 144 1.77 -6.39 -17.03
CA ASN A 144 3.14 -6.82 -17.34
C ASN A 144 3.37 -8.34 -17.21
N ARG A 145 2.36 -9.16 -16.88
CA ARG A 145 2.50 -10.59 -16.50
C ARG A 145 3.23 -11.50 -17.52
N PHE A 146 3.36 -11.08 -18.77
CA PHE A 146 4.05 -11.81 -19.83
C PHE A 146 5.38 -11.16 -20.27
N ARG A 147 5.81 -10.09 -19.59
CA ARG A 147 7.09 -9.43 -19.83
C ARG A 147 8.13 -9.94 -18.84
N GLU A 148 9.31 -10.26 -19.34
CA GLU A 148 10.48 -10.47 -18.49
C GLU A 148 10.92 -9.09 -17.96
N GLY A 149 10.56 -8.79 -16.71
CA GLY A 149 10.98 -7.57 -16.03
C GLY A 149 12.40 -7.67 -15.50
N THR A 150 13.08 -6.53 -15.41
CA THR A 150 14.36 -6.37 -14.72
C THR A 150 14.14 -5.94 -13.28
N GLU A 151 15.16 -6.08 -12.42
CA GLU A 151 15.13 -5.52 -11.06
C GLU A 151 14.84 -4.00 -11.07
N LEU A 152 15.31 -3.29 -12.10
CA LEU A 152 15.06 -1.85 -12.25
C LEU A 152 13.60 -1.55 -12.58
N ASP A 153 12.92 -2.43 -13.33
CA ASP A 153 11.50 -2.26 -13.65
C ASP A 153 10.65 -2.33 -12.38
N HIS A 154 10.93 -3.29 -11.47
CA HIS A 154 10.26 -3.37 -10.17
C HIS A 154 10.36 -2.05 -9.37
N TRP A 155 11.54 -1.43 -9.29
CA TRP A 155 11.67 -0.15 -8.58
C TRP A 155 10.98 1.02 -9.29
N HIS A 156 10.81 0.98 -10.61
CA HIS A 156 9.99 1.97 -11.32
C HIS A 156 8.49 1.75 -11.08
N GLU A 157 8.05 0.51 -10.95
CA GLU A 157 6.68 0.17 -10.57
C GLU A 157 6.36 0.66 -9.15
N GLU A 158 7.26 0.43 -8.19
CA GLU A 158 7.17 0.99 -6.83
C GLU A 158 7.06 2.53 -6.85
N VAL A 159 7.87 3.22 -7.67
CA VAL A 159 7.76 4.68 -7.82
C VAL A 159 6.39 5.09 -8.31
N ALA A 160 5.85 4.42 -9.33
CA ALA A 160 4.52 4.74 -9.87
C ALA A 160 3.42 4.49 -8.83
N THR A 161 3.53 3.45 -8.01
CA THR A 161 2.57 3.17 -6.94
C THR A 161 2.61 4.24 -5.85
N PHE A 162 3.80 4.67 -5.41
CA PHE A 162 3.93 5.76 -4.44
C PHE A 162 3.44 7.10 -4.98
N GLU A 163 3.71 7.44 -6.24
CA GLU A 163 3.19 8.66 -6.86
C GLU A 163 1.65 8.66 -6.93
N PHE A 164 1.05 7.50 -7.18
CA PHE A 164 -0.40 7.32 -7.08
C PHE A 164 -0.90 7.56 -5.65
N GLU A 165 -0.26 6.96 -4.63
CA GLU A 165 -0.59 7.17 -3.22
C GLU A 165 -0.50 8.65 -2.81
N PHE A 166 0.57 9.36 -3.19
CA PHE A 166 0.76 10.77 -2.87
C PHE A 166 -0.27 11.67 -3.54
N ARG A 167 -0.69 11.32 -4.76
CA ARG A 167 -1.78 12.01 -5.45
C ARG A 167 -3.09 11.88 -4.68
N LEU A 168 -3.44 10.69 -4.20
CA LEU A 168 -4.63 10.50 -3.35
C LEU A 168 -4.55 11.33 -2.07
N LEU A 169 -3.38 11.33 -1.41
CA LEU A 169 -3.17 12.12 -0.20
C LEU A 169 -3.35 13.62 -0.45
N GLN A 170 -2.82 14.12 -1.57
CA GLN A 170 -3.01 15.51 -1.99
C GLN A 170 -4.47 15.84 -2.29
N GLU A 171 -5.22 14.95 -2.96
CA GLU A 171 -6.66 15.17 -3.20
C GLU A 171 -7.47 15.16 -1.90
N LEU A 172 -7.13 14.28 -0.95
CA LEU A 172 -7.81 14.21 0.36
C LEU A 172 -7.55 15.44 1.23
N CYS A 173 -6.32 15.93 1.29
CA CYS A 173 -5.93 17.04 2.15
C CYS A 173 -5.95 18.41 1.45
N GLY A 174 -6.11 18.43 0.13
CA GLY A 174 -6.30 19.62 -0.68
C GLY A 174 -5.16 20.62 -0.60
N LYS A 175 -5.52 21.91 -0.68
CA LYS A 175 -4.56 23.01 -0.80
C LYS A 175 -3.60 23.11 0.38
N GLN A 176 -4.08 22.90 1.61
CA GLN A 176 -3.24 23.01 2.81
C GLN A 176 -2.09 22.01 2.79
N TYR A 177 -2.32 20.80 2.27
CA TYR A 177 -1.27 19.80 2.13
C TYR A 177 -0.28 20.18 1.03
N LYS A 178 -0.76 20.71 -0.09
CA LYS A 178 0.14 21.23 -1.13
C LYS A 178 1.07 22.32 -0.60
N ASP A 179 0.52 23.27 0.17
CA ASP A 179 1.30 24.36 0.77
C ASP A 179 2.32 23.81 1.79
N LEU A 180 1.92 22.82 2.60
CA LEU A 180 2.82 22.10 3.52
C LEU A 180 3.95 21.41 2.75
N MET A 181 3.64 20.68 1.67
CA MET A 181 4.63 19.98 0.86
C MET A 181 5.59 20.97 0.20
N GLU A 182 5.12 22.09 -0.34
CA GLU A 182 6.00 23.11 -0.92
C GLU A 182 7.01 23.66 0.10
N LYS A 183 6.54 23.94 1.33
CA LYS A 183 7.40 24.39 2.44
C LYS A 183 8.40 23.31 2.87
N GLU A 184 7.95 22.09 3.12
CA GLU A 184 8.81 21.02 3.64
C GLU A 184 9.81 20.53 2.58
N VAL A 185 9.42 20.50 1.30
CA VAL A 185 10.35 20.20 0.20
C VAL A 185 11.45 21.26 0.11
N GLN A 186 11.12 22.55 0.23
CA GLN A 186 12.12 23.61 0.22
C GLN A 186 13.11 23.47 1.40
N ARG A 187 12.60 23.19 2.60
CA ARG A 187 13.44 22.90 3.78
C ARG A 187 14.35 21.68 3.53
N PHE A 188 13.82 20.61 2.96
CA PHE A 188 14.59 19.39 2.66
C PHE A 188 15.72 19.66 1.67
N ILE A 189 15.48 20.47 0.65
CA ILE A 189 16.52 20.89 -0.31
C ILE A 189 17.63 21.65 0.41
N GLU A 190 17.29 22.62 1.26
CA GLU A 190 18.27 23.41 2.02
C GLU A 190 19.13 22.52 2.93
N GLU A 191 18.53 21.58 3.65
CA GLU A 191 19.25 20.63 4.50
C GLU A 191 20.10 19.61 3.71
N TYR A 192 19.67 19.27 2.50
CA TYR A 192 20.38 18.37 1.60
C TYR A 192 21.62 19.04 0.98
N ASP A 193 21.51 20.32 0.62
CA ASP A 193 22.56 21.11 -0.05
C ASP A 193 23.63 21.64 0.92
N ASP A 194 23.30 21.85 2.20
CA ASP A 194 24.21 22.43 3.21
C ASP A 194 25.43 21.54 3.57
N LYS A 195 25.50 20.30 3.09
CA LYS A 195 26.59 19.34 3.35
C LYS A 195 27.70 19.36 2.29
N ASP A 196 28.31 20.52 2.05
CA ASP A 196 29.49 20.73 1.18
C ASP A 196 29.26 20.74 -0.34
N GLY A 197 28.05 21.06 -0.82
CA GLY A 197 27.76 21.16 -2.27
C GLY A 197 27.92 19.83 -3.03
N ARG A 198 27.97 18.72 -2.30
CA ARG A 198 27.92 17.35 -2.76
C ARG A 198 26.75 16.73 -2.02
N GLY A 199 25.60 16.59 -2.67
CA GLY A 199 24.32 16.19 -2.07
C GLY A 199 24.44 15.32 -0.82
N GLY A 200 23.85 15.80 0.28
CA GLY A 200 24.00 15.24 1.62
C GLY A 200 23.24 13.93 1.88
N THR A 201 23.22 13.52 3.14
CA THR A 201 22.27 12.49 3.62
C THR A 201 20.86 13.05 3.52
N LEU A 202 19.90 12.25 3.03
CA LEU A 202 18.50 12.63 3.05
C LEU A 202 18.07 13.07 4.46
N PRO A 203 17.36 14.21 4.60
CA PRO A 203 16.86 14.64 5.88
C PRO A 203 15.97 13.57 6.51
N GLU A 204 16.18 13.32 7.81
CA GLU A 204 15.30 12.44 8.56
C GLU A 204 13.89 13.07 8.67
N PRO A 205 12.84 12.25 8.81
CA PRO A 205 11.44 12.72 8.91
C PRO A 205 11.12 13.54 10.17
N ARG A 206 12.12 14.02 10.92
CA ARG A 206 11.89 14.72 12.18
C ARG A 206 11.26 16.09 11.91
N SER A 207 10.25 16.43 12.70
CA SER A 207 9.56 17.74 12.78
C SER A 207 8.61 18.15 11.65
N ILE A 208 8.13 17.23 10.80
CA ILE A 208 7.02 17.56 9.90
C ILE A 208 5.76 17.82 10.74
N ASP A 209 5.15 18.99 10.58
CA ASP A 209 3.87 19.31 11.21
C ASP A 209 2.75 18.53 10.51
N MET A 210 2.31 17.45 11.16
CA MET A 210 1.30 16.53 10.63
C MET A 210 -0.13 17.02 10.83
N THR A 211 -0.36 18.22 11.37
CA THR A 211 -1.70 18.74 11.69
C THR A 211 -2.65 18.66 10.49
N VAL A 212 -2.20 19.07 9.30
CA VAL A 212 -3.01 19.03 8.06
C VAL A 212 -3.43 17.60 7.68
N VAL A 213 -2.55 16.62 7.91
CA VAL A 213 -2.85 15.21 7.66
C VAL A 213 -3.79 14.67 8.74
N ASP A 214 -3.56 15.00 10.00
CA ASP A 214 -4.37 14.55 11.12
C ASP A 214 -5.80 15.12 11.08
N GLU A 215 -6.01 16.32 10.54
CA GLU A 215 -7.35 16.89 10.31
C GLU A 215 -8.21 16.02 9.37
N VAL A 216 -7.60 15.37 8.38
CA VAL A 216 -8.31 14.55 7.39
C VAL A 216 -8.52 13.13 7.88
N PHE A 217 -7.47 12.51 8.44
CA PHE A 217 -7.51 11.11 8.86
C PHE A 217 -8.06 10.94 10.28
N GLY A 218 -8.22 12.04 11.02
CA GLY A 218 -8.65 12.05 12.41
C GLY A 218 -7.55 11.62 13.37
N VAL A 219 -7.97 11.39 14.61
CA VAL A 219 -7.08 10.98 15.71
C VAL A 219 -6.31 9.72 15.33
N ILE A 220 -5.01 9.75 15.56
CA ILE A 220 -4.11 8.60 15.39
C ILE A 220 -4.56 7.48 16.34
N ASN A 221 -4.87 6.31 15.79
CA ASN A 221 -5.37 5.18 16.58
C ASN A 221 -4.24 4.37 17.22
N SER A 222 -3.06 4.34 16.61
CA SER A 222 -1.90 3.58 17.09
C SER A 222 -0.56 4.21 16.72
N GLU A 223 0.52 3.86 17.43
CA GLU A 223 1.88 4.28 17.05
C GLU A 223 2.28 3.74 15.66
N ARG A 224 1.73 2.59 15.26
CA ARG A 224 1.93 2.05 13.91
C ARG A 224 1.29 2.94 12.86
N GLU A 225 0.08 3.44 13.10
CA GLU A 225 -0.56 4.43 12.24
C GLU A 225 0.27 5.71 12.14
N ARG A 226 0.79 6.23 13.27
CA ARG A 226 1.69 7.38 13.28
C ARG A 226 2.90 7.17 12.38
N HIS A 227 3.59 6.03 12.53
CA HIS A 227 4.76 5.71 11.72
C HIS A 227 4.43 5.59 10.23
N LEU A 228 3.31 4.95 9.89
CA LEU A 228 2.83 4.84 8.50
C LEU A 228 2.56 6.21 7.89
N ARG A 229 1.75 7.05 8.54
CA ARG A 229 1.45 8.40 8.04
C ARG A 229 2.72 9.23 7.85
N ASN A 230 3.63 9.20 8.83
CA ASN A 230 4.90 9.92 8.74
C ASN A 230 5.79 9.41 7.60
N SER A 231 5.83 8.09 7.38
CA SER A 231 6.63 7.48 6.32
C SER A 231 6.10 7.90 4.95
N ILE A 232 4.79 7.85 4.74
CA ILE A 232 4.14 8.26 3.48
C ILE A 232 4.47 9.73 3.16
N VAL A 233 4.28 10.62 4.14
CA VAL A 233 4.56 12.05 3.94
C VAL A 233 6.05 12.32 3.69
N TRP A 234 6.93 11.64 4.42
CA TRP A 234 8.37 11.76 4.20
C TRP A 234 8.80 11.28 2.81
N MET A 235 8.19 10.20 2.32
CA MET A 235 8.43 9.71 0.97
C MET A 235 7.92 10.70 -0.10
N ASP A 236 6.74 11.31 0.09
CA ASP A 236 6.23 12.35 -0.83
C ASP A 236 7.19 13.55 -0.90
N ILE A 237 7.62 14.06 0.25
CA ILE A 237 8.60 15.16 0.31
C ILE A 237 9.89 14.79 -0.43
N THR A 238 10.41 13.58 -0.19
CA THR A 238 11.64 13.11 -0.84
C THR A 238 11.49 12.99 -2.36
N PHE A 239 10.33 12.49 -2.83
CA PHE A 239 10.06 12.36 -4.25
C PHE A 239 9.96 13.72 -4.94
N ARG A 240 9.20 14.65 -4.35
CA ARG A 240 9.08 16.03 -4.86
C ARG A 240 10.40 16.79 -4.80
N MET A 241 11.24 16.50 -3.81
CA MET A 241 12.61 17.02 -3.76
C MET A 241 13.40 16.55 -4.98
N PHE A 242 13.41 15.24 -5.29
CA PHE A 242 14.07 14.71 -6.49
C PHE A 242 13.53 15.31 -7.78
N ASP A 243 12.23 15.55 -7.90
CA ASP A 243 11.66 16.23 -9.08
C ASP A 243 12.19 17.65 -9.26
N LYS A 244 12.52 18.36 -8.17
CA LYS A 244 13.09 19.71 -8.22
C LYS A 244 14.59 19.72 -8.49
N ILE A 245 15.36 18.84 -7.84
CA ILE A 245 16.83 18.87 -7.91
C ILE A 245 17.38 18.04 -9.08
N TYR A 246 16.64 17.02 -9.54
CA TYR A 246 17.04 16.11 -10.61
C TYR A 246 15.93 15.96 -11.68
N PRO A 247 15.41 17.05 -12.28
CA PRO A 247 14.24 16.98 -13.17
C PRO A 247 14.43 16.02 -14.36
N ASP A 248 15.65 15.88 -14.87
CA ASP A 248 15.95 14.99 -16.02
C ASP A 248 16.13 13.51 -15.63
N THR A 249 16.36 13.22 -14.34
CA THR A 249 16.67 11.87 -13.85
C THR A 249 15.78 11.44 -12.67
N SER A 250 14.75 12.21 -12.33
CA SER A 250 14.00 12.04 -11.07
C SER A 250 13.44 10.64 -10.90
N GLY A 251 12.84 10.06 -11.95
CA GLY A 251 12.35 8.68 -11.91
C GLY A 251 13.43 7.64 -11.60
N ARG A 252 14.65 7.83 -12.12
CA ARG A 252 15.78 6.94 -11.84
C ARG A 252 16.30 7.12 -10.41
N ASP A 253 16.35 8.35 -9.92
CA ASP A 253 16.88 8.64 -8.58
C ASP A 253 15.88 8.27 -7.47
N LYS A 254 14.56 8.44 -7.71
CA LYS A 254 13.48 7.86 -6.90
C LYS A 254 13.61 6.33 -6.81
N ALA A 255 13.76 5.64 -7.95
CA ALA A 255 13.91 4.18 -7.98
C ALA A 255 15.16 3.69 -7.21
N LYS A 256 16.31 4.37 -7.38
CA LYS A 256 17.52 4.07 -6.60
C LYS A 256 17.31 4.29 -5.10
N PHE A 257 16.62 5.37 -4.72
CA PHE A 257 16.32 5.68 -3.33
C PHE A 257 15.46 4.58 -2.70
N LEU A 258 14.36 4.18 -3.35
CA LEU A 258 13.52 3.07 -2.86
C LEU A 258 14.32 1.79 -2.71
N ARG A 259 15.12 1.43 -3.72
CA ARG A 259 16.00 0.26 -3.65
C ARG A 259 16.91 0.30 -2.43
N GLN A 260 17.57 1.44 -2.18
CA GLN A 260 18.45 1.59 -1.02
C GLN A 260 17.68 1.49 0.30
N LEU A 261 16.45 2.00 0.36
CA LEU A 261 15.62 1.97 1.57
C LEU A 261 15.17 0.54 1.91
N TYR A 262 14.79 -0.26 0.91
CA TYR A 262 14.22 -1.59 1.10
C TYR A 262 15.23 -2.75 1.08
N THR A 263 16.50 -2.48 0.76
CA THR A 263 17.57 -3.52 0.71
C THR A 263 18.61 -3.40 1.82
N GLN A 264 18.49 -2.38 2.68
CA GLN A 264 19.27 -2.24 3.92
C GLN A 264 18.71 -3.09 5.05
#